data_AF-A0A2N2MR73-F1
#
_entry.id   AF-A0A2N2MR73-F1
#
_cell.length_a   1.000
_cell.length_b   1.000
_cell.length_c   1.000
_cell.angle_alpha   90.00
_cell.angle_beta   90.00
_cell.angle_gamma   90.00
#
_symmetry.space_group_name_H-M   'P 1'
#
loop_
_entity.id
_entity.type
_entity.pdbx_description
1 polymer ?
#
loop_
_entity_poly.entity_id
_entity_poly.type
_entity_poly.pdbx_seq_one_letter_code
_entity_poly.pdbx_strand_id
1 'polypeptide(L)'
;MEQQLLKGPGKLLDALGNLNQAGWAHHQVLDCNLEDSHFYKLKFMQGMRIKVWDYYAITTPTHFFSFTVSDIGYLGMVFAYVIEFATGKYEEQTLTIPFAAGVKIPRNSNEGESIYIGGGKTLRFNVEGE
;
A
#
# COMPACT_ATOMS: atom_id res chain seq x y z
N MET A 1 -0.32 25.69 1.81
CA MET A 1 0.94 25.03 2.21
C MET A 1 1.80 24.93 0.97
N GLU A 2 3.04 25.38 1.06
CA GLU A 2 4.02 25.24 -0.01
C GLU A 2 4.46 23.78 -0.10
N GLN A 3 4.47 23.20 -1.30
CA GLN A 3 4.93 21.82 -1.50
C GLN A 3 6.46 21.80 -1.48
N GLN A 4 7.04 20.91 -0.69
CA GLN A 4 8.50 20.76 -0.57
C GLN A 4 8.94 19.32 -0.83
N LEU A 5 10.13 19.18 -1.41
CA LEU A 5 10.78 17.88 -1.61
C LEU A 5 11.31 17.37 -0.26
N LEU A 6 11.04 16.11 0.06
CA LEU A 6 11.54 15.46 1.27
C LEU A 6 13.05 15.29 1.23
N LYS A 7 13.70 15.42 2.38
CA LYS A 7 15.13 15.17 2.56
C LYS A 7 15.32 13.86 3.33
N GLY A 8 16.34 13.06 2.98
CA GLY A 8 16.61 11.82 3.70
C GLY A 8 18.02 11.27 3.49
N PRO A 9 18.30 10.07 4.02
CA PRO A 9 17.34 9.16 4.67
C PRO A 9 16.85 9.64 6.05
N GLY A 10 15.63 9.27 6.45
CA GLY A 10 15.06 9.64 7.76
C GLY A 10 13.85 8.78 8.14
N LYS A 11 13.29 8.95 9.34
CA LYS A 11 12.04 8.27 9.76
C LYS A 11 10.81 9.03 9.29
N LEU A 12 9.73 8.33 8.96
CA LEU A 12 8.43 8.96 8.68
C LEU A 12 7.83 9.58 9.96
N LEU A 13 7.76 8.80 11.03
CA LEU A 13 7.18 9.19 12.31
C LEU A 13 8.27 9.48 13.36
N ASP A 14 8.05 10.50 14.20
CA ASP A 14 8.82 10.72 15.42
C ASP A 14 8.38 9.77 16.55
N ALA A 15 9.06 9.83 17.70
CA ALA A 15 8.75 8.97 18.86
C ALA A 15 7.38 9.25 19.52
N LEU A 16 6.68 10.31 19.10
CA LEU A 16 5.34 10.68 19.55
C LEU A 16 4.27 10.34 18.49
N GLY A 17 4.67 9.80 17.33
CA GLY A 17 3.79 9.47 16.20
C GLY A 17 3.41 10.66 15.32
N ASN A 18 4.13 11.78 15.42
CA ASN A 18 3.97 12.90 14.49
C ASN A 18 4.83 12.70 13.24
N LEU A 19 4.39 13.29 12.14
CA LEU A 19 5.15 13.29 10.89
C LEU A 19 6.44 14.13 11.03
N ASN A 20 7.61 13.54 10.79
CA ASN A 20 8.89 14.26 10.83
C ASN A 20 9.01 15.32 9.72
N GLN A 21 8.56 14.98 8.50
CA GLN A 21 8.63 15.85 7.34
C GLN A 21 7.36 15.70 6.49
N ALA A 22 6.67 16.81 6.25
CA ALA A 22 5.59 16.89 5.28
C ALA A 22 6.15 17.30 3.92
N GLY A 23 5.78 16.61 2.85
CA GLY A 23 6.30 16.87 1.51
C GLY A 23 6.05 15.71 0.56
N TRP A 24 6.80 15.67 -0.54
CA TRP A 24 6.75 14.62 -1.55
C TRP A 24 8.16 14.18 -1.95
N ALA A 25 8.29 12.99 -2.53
CA ALA A 25 9.55 12.46 -3.06
C ALA A 25 9.29 11.65 -4.34
N HIS A 26 10.30 11.55 -5.20
CA HIS A 26 10.25 10.72 -6.42
C HIS A 26 10.54 9.23 -6.16
N HIS A 27 11.13 8.91 -5.01
CA HIS A 27 11.46 7.56 -4.58
C HIS A 27 11.27 7.45 -3.05
N GLN A 28 11.41 6.26 -2.50
CA GLN A 28 11.40 6.07 -1.04
C GLN A 28 12.54 6.88 -0.40
N VAL A 29 12.20 7.77 0.54
CA VAL A 29 13.16 8.64 1.26
C VAL A 29 13.06 8.47 2.77
N LEU A 30 11.83 8.37 3.29
CA LEU A 30 11.56 8.19 4.71
C LEU A 30 11.26 6.72 4.98
N ASP A 31 11.81 6.15 6.05
CA ASP A 31 11.45 4.83 6.54
C ASP A 31 10.00 4.85 7.06
N CYS A 32 9.14 3.99 6.53
CA CYS A 32 7.75 3.82 6.96
C CYS A 32 7.67 3.10 8.31
N ASN A 33 8.19 3.73 9.36
CA ASN A 33 8.19 3.26 10.74
C ASN A 33 6.81 3.36 11.41
N LEU A 34 5.83 2.68 10.83
CA LEU A 34 4.42 2.75 11.24
C LEU A 34 4.17 2.16 12.65
N GLU A 35 5.09 1.38 13.20
CA GLU A 35 5.09 0.94 14.60
C GLU A 35 5.20 2.09 15.60
N ASP A 36 5.73 3.24 15.18
CA ASP A 36 5.78 4.48 15.98
C ASP A 36 4.44 5.27 15.87
N SER A 37 3.35 4.66 15.40
CA SER A 37 2.02 5.30 15.39
C SER A 37 1.39 5.35 16.80
N HIS A 38 0.75 6.48 17.12
CA HIS A 38 0.16 6.74 18.45
C HIS A 38 -1.32 7.19 18.40
N PHE A 39 -2.15 6.55 17.56
CA PHE A 39 -3.59 6.85 17.47
C PHE A 39 -4.37 6.44 18.72
N TYR A 40 -4.06 5.27 19.29
CA TYR A 40 -4.77 4.69 20.43
C TYR A 40 -3.89 4.61 21.67
N LYS A 41 -4.52 4.51 22.85
CA LYS A 41 -3.81 4.24 24.12
C LYS A 41 -3.20 2.83 24.13
N LEU A 42 -3.88 1.84 23.57
CA LEU A 42 -3.39 0.47 23.49
C LEU A 42 -2.53 0.30 22.23
N LYS A 43 -1.23 0.09 22.41
CA LYS A 43 -0.26 0.00 21.32
C LYS A 43 -0.54 -1.14 20.31
N PHE A 44 -1.18 -2.23 20.71
CA PHE A 44 -1.50 -3.30 19.77
C PHE A 44 -2.67 -2.95 18.83
N MET A 45 -3.46 -1.90 19.14
CA MET A 45 -4.59 -1.49 18.30
C MET A 45 -4.19 -0.49 17.20
N GLN A 46 -2.94 0.00 17.16
CA GLN A 46 -2.54 1.04 16.20
C GLN A 46 -2.78 0.62 14.75
N GLY A 47 -2.53 -0.66 14.44
CA GLY A 47 -2.76 -1.26 13.13
C GLY A 47 -4.18 -1.03 12.59
N MET A 48 -5.20 -1.00 13.47
CA MET A 48 -6.60 -0.85 13.09
C MET A 48 -6.91 0.47 12.36
N ARG A 49 -6.04 1.49 12.48
CA ARG A 49 -6.21 2.78 11.82
C ARG A 49 -5.26 3.02 10.66
N ILE A 50 -4.26 2.14 10.51
CA ILE A 50 -3.23 2.22 9.48
C ILE A 50 -3.77 1.54 8.22
N LYS A 51 -3.49 2.16 7.08
CA LYS A 51 -3.82 1.62 5.76
C LYS A 51 -2.55 1.57 4.94
N VAL A 52 -2.20 0.39 4.46
CA VAL A 52 -1.06 0.16 3.57
C VAL A 52 -1.57 -0.56 2.34
N TRP A 53 -1.14 -0.12 1.18
CA TRP A 53 -1.47 -0.77 -0.08
C TRP A 53 -0.30 -0.68 -1.04
N ASP A 54 -0.22 -1.67 -1.91
CA ASP A 54 0.63 -1.66 -3.08
C ASP A 54 -0.27 -1.78 -4.31
N TYR A 55 -0.08 -0.86 -5.26
CA TYR A 55 -1.00 -0.61 -6.36
C TYR A 55 -0.21 -0.46 -7.65
N TYR A 56 -0.52 -1.29 -8.63
CA TYR A 56 0.03 -1.19 -9.97
C TYR A 56 -1.10 -1.01 -10.97
N ALA A 57 -0.93 -0.02 -11.85
CA ALA A 57 -1.79 0.19 -12.99
C ALA A 57 -1.00 0.12 -14.29
N ILE A 58 -1.61 -0.51 -15.29
CA ILE A 58 -1.06 -0.62 -16.63
C ILE A 58 -2.10 -0.07 -17.59
N THR A 59 -1.76 1.05 -18.22
CA THR A 59 -2.57 1.63 -19.30
C THR A 59 -1.98 1.20 -20.63
N THR A 60 -2.80 0.55 -21.45
CA THR A 60 -2.51 0.23 -22.85
C THR A 60 -3.39 1.10 -23.76
N PRO A 61 -3.22 1.10 -25.09
CA PRO A 61 -4.10 1.85 -25.98
C PRO A 61 -5.58 1.44 -25.92
N THR A 62 -5.88 0.21 -25.50
CA THR A 62 -7.25 -0.35 -25.53
C THR A 62 -7.82 -0.67 -24.15
N HIS A 63 -6.96 -0.85 -23.14
CA HIS A 63 -7.37 -1.29 -21.82
C HIS A 63 -6.61 -0.59 -20.70
N PHE A 64 -7.27 -0.44 -19.56
CA PHE A 64 -6.66 -0.14 -18.28
C PHE A 64 -6.74 -1.36 -17.37
N PHE A 65 -5.61 -1.75 -16.79
CA PHE A 65 -5.54 -2.80 -15.78
C PHE A 65 -5.10 -2.19 -14.46
N SER A 66 -5.69 -2.64 -13.36
CA SER A 66 -5.27 -2.26 -12.02
C SER A 66 -5.26 -3.47 -11.11
N PHE A 67 -4.22 -3.58 -10.30
CA PHE A 67 -4.03 -4.64 -9.33
C PHE A 67 -3.60 -4.04 -8.00
N THR A 68 -4.23 -4.49 -6.92
CA THR A 68 -3.97 -3.97 -5.58
C THR A 68 -3.90 -5.08 -4.56
N VAL A 69 -2.86 -5.03 -3.72
CA VAL A 69 -2.78 -5.77 -2.46
C VAL A 69 -2.84 -4.72 -1.35
N SER A 70 -3.81 -4.82 -0.43
CA SER A 70 -3.92 -3.85 0.66
C SER A 70 -4.31 -4.49 2.00
N ASP A 71 -3.81 -3.88 3.06
CA ASP A 71 -4.26 -4.04 4.44
C ASP A 71 -4.77 -2.68 4.93
N ILE A 72 -6.07 -2.58 5.16
CA ILE A 72 -6.72 -1.35 5.64
C ILE A 72 -6.89 -1.33 7.17
N GLY A 73 -6.13 -2.18 7.88
CA GLY A 73 -5.96 -2.22 9.32
C GLY A 73 -6.75 -3.33 10.01
N TYR A 74 -7.94 -3.66 9.48
CA TYR A 74 -8.80 -4.73 10.00
C TYR A 74 -9.36 -5.65 8.91
N LEU A 75 -9.15 -5.28 7.65
CA LEU A 75 -9.51 -6.04 6.47
C LEU A 75 -8.37 -5.97 5.47
N GLY A 76 -8.12 -7.08 4.79
CA GLY A 76 -7.39 -7.07 3.54
C GLY A 76 -8.37 -6.78 2.41
N MET A 77 -7.99 -5.89 1.50
CA MET A 77 -8.69 -5.71 0.24
C MET A 77 -7.73 -6.01 -0.90
N VAL A 78 -8.05 -7.06 -1.67
CA VAL A 78 -7.25 -7.46 -2.83
C VAL A 78 -8.15 -7.37 -4.04
N PHE A 79 -7.81 -6.53 -5.00
CA PHE A 79 -8.66 -6.33 -6.16
C PHE A 79 -7.89 -6.24 -7.46
N ALA A 80 -8.53 -6.73 -8.51
CA ALA A 80 -8.08 -6.62 -9.88
C ALA A 80 -9.24 -6.12 -10.71
N TYR A 81 -9.02 -5.08 -11.52
CA TYR A 81 -10.03 -4.62 -12.47
C TYR A 81 -9.45 -4.27 -13.83
N VAL A 82 -10.31 -4.40 -14.84
CA VAL A 82 -10.01 -4.11 -16.23
C VAL A 82 -11.09 -3.19 -16.79
N ILE A 83 -10.67 -2.17 -17.51
CA ILE A 83 -11.56 -1.29 -18.29
C ILE A 83 -11.17 -1.44 -19.76
N GLU A 84 -12.11 -1.80 -20.63
CA GLU A 84 -11.95 -1.74 -22.09
C GLU A 84 -12.40 -0.36 -22.60
N PHE A 85 -11.51 0.40 -23.21
CA PHE A 85 -11.80 1.79 -23.59
C PHE A 85 -12.79 1.93 -24.75
N ALA A 86 -12.79 0.98 -25.69
CA ALA A 86 -13.66 1.05 -26.87
C ALA A 86 -15.14 0.95 -26.49
N THR A 87 -15.45 0.14 -25.49
CA THR A 87 -16.83 -0.18 -25.07
C THR A 87 -17.19 0.46 -23.72
N GLY A 88 -16.20 0.88 -22.93
CA GLY A 88 -16.38 1.29 -21.54
C GLY A 88 -16.65 0.11 -20.59
N LYS A 89 -16.51 -1.14 -21.06
CA LYS A 89 -16.77 -2.33 -20.24
C LYS A 89 -15.80 -2.37 -19.07
N TYR A 90 -16.33 -2.56 -17.87
CA TYR A 90 -15.59 -2.66 -16.62
C TYR A 90 -15.86 -4.03 -15.98
N GLU A 91 -14.78 -4.73 -15.65
CA GLU A 91 -14.84 -5.97 -14.86
C GLU A 91 -13.91 -5.83 -13.66
N GLU A 92 -14.43 -6.13 -12.47
CA GLU A 92 -13.67 -6.11 -11.22
C GLU A 92 -13.87 -7.41 -10.46
N GLN A 93 -12.79 -7.89 -9.85
CA GLN A 93 -12.83 -8.87 -8.78
C GLN A 93 -12.21 -8.27 -7.54
N THR A 94 -12.98 -8.26 -6.46
CA THR A 94 -12.55 -7.77 -5.15
C THR A 94 -12.69 -8.87 -4.11
N LEU A 95 -11.62 -9.12 -3.37
CA LEU A 95 -11.59 -10.00 -2.22
C LEU A 95 -11.53 -9.15 -0.95
N THR A 96 -12.49 -9.38 -0.06
CA THR A 96 -12.51 -8.79 1.28
C THR A 96 -12.15 -9.86 2.30
N ILE A 97 -11.02 -9.68 2.97
CA ILE A 97 -10.39 -10.73 3.77
C ILE A 97 -10.32 -10.30 5.23
N PRO A 98 -10.96 -11.00 6.17
CA PRO A 98 -10.85 -10.70 7.59
C PRO A 98 -9.40 -10.66 8.07
N PHE A 99 -9.03 -9.62 8.82
CA PHE A 99 -7.70 -9.44 9.40
C PHE A 99 -6.55 -9.47 8.39
N ALA A 100 -6.84 -9.16 7.12
CA ALA A 100 -5.87 -9.23 6.03
C ALA A 100 -5.14 -10.58 5.94
N ALA A 101 -5.81 -11.68 6.30
CA ALA A 101 -5.21 -13.01 6.31
C ALA A 101 -4.61 -13.37 4.94
N GLY A 102 -3.33 -13.75 4.92
CA GLY A 102 -2.61 -14.08 3.69
C GLY A 102 -2.10 -12.87 2.90
N VAL A 103 -2.35 -11.64 3.35
CA VAL A 103 -1.72 -10.41 2.84
C VAL A 103 -0.39 -10.17 3.56
N LYS A 104 0.64 -9.81 2.80
CA LYS A 104 1.91 -9.30 3.29
C LYS A 104 2.33 -8.14 2.39
N ILE A 105 2.68 -7.01 2.98
CA ILE A 105 3.19 -5.84 2.27
C ILE A 105 4.52 -5.44 2.93
N PRO A 106 5.58 -5.14 2.16
CA PRO A 106 6.83 -4.66 2.70
C PRO A 106 6.65 -3.36 3.48
N ARG A 107 7.57 -3.10 4.41
CA ARG A 107 7.59 -1.84 5.17
C ARG A 107 7.76 -0.64 4.25
N ASN A 108 8.70 -0.73 3.30
CA ASN A 108 9.09 0.34 2.39
C ASN A 108 8.88 -0.09 0.93
N SER A 109 8.75 0.88 0.01
CA SER A 109 8.44 0.60 -1.40
C SER A 109 9.66 0.27 -2.28
N ASN A 110 10.87 0.37 -1.75
CA ASN A 110 12.11 0.22 -2.52
C ASN A 110 12.51 -1.23 -2.77
N GLU A 111 12.04 -2.19 -1.97
CA GLU A 111 12.37 -3.60 -2.12
C GLU A 111 11.31 -4.51 -1.47
N GLY A 112 11.28 -5.77 -1.92
CA GLY A 112 10.54 -6.84 -1.29
C GLY A 112 9.29 -7.26 -2.05
N GLU A 113 8.53 -8.13 -1.40
CA GLU A 113 7.37 -8.79 -1.99
C GLU A 113 6.06 -8.36 -1.32
N SER A 114 5.19 -7.72 -2.10
CA SER A 114 3.78 -7.52 -1.75
C SER A 114 2.98 -8.70 -2.28
N ILE A 115 2.27 -9.42 -1.42
CA ILE A 115 1.61 -10.67 -1.79
C ILE A 115 0.30 -10.89 -1.06
N TYR A 116 -0.65 -11.46 -1.78
CA TYR A 116 -1.80 -12.16 -1.23
C TYR A 116 -1.78 -13.63 -1.66
N ILE A 117 -1.98 -14.56 -0.72
CA ILE A 117 -2.25 -15.98 -0.99
C ILE A 117 -3.46 -16.43 -0.16
N GLY A 118 -4.52 -16.88 -0.82
CA GLY A 118 -5.70 -17.42 -0.13
C GLY A 118 -6.82 -17.84 -1.08
N GLY A 119 -7.61 -18.84 -0.68
CA GLY A 119 -8.77 -19.31 -1.45
C GLY A 119 -8.43 -19.75 -2.89
N GLY A 120 -7.24 -20.33 -3.09
CA GLY A 120 -6.72 -20.76 -4.39
C GLY A 120 -6.32 -19.62 -5.34
N LYS A 121 -6.21 -18.38 -4.83
CA LYS A 121 -5.83 -17.19 -5.61
C LYS A 121 -4.52 -16.63 -5.07
N THR A 122 -3.74 -16.05 -5.98
CA THR A 122 -2.48 -15.38 -5.66
C THR A 122 -2.39 -14.08 -6.43
N LEU A 123 -2.00 -13.00 -5.76
CA LEU A 123 -1.55 -11.75 -6.39
C LEU A 123 -0.21 -11.38 -5.76
N ARG A 124 0.80 -11.06 -6.58
CA ARG A 124 2.17 -10.84 -6.14
C ARG A 124 2.82 -9.72 -6.94
N PHE A 125 3.45 -8.79 -6.23
CA PHE A 125 4.38 -7.80 -6.77
C PHE A 125 5.75 -8.02 -6.13
N ASN A 126 6.80 -8.01 -6.94
CA ASN A 126 8.17 -8.14 -6.47
C ASN A 126 8.96 -6.93 -6.94
N VAL A 127 9.54 -6.20 -5.99
CA VAL A 127 10.48 -5.11 -6.26
C VAL A 127 11.87 -5.59 -5.85
N GLU A 128 12.75 -5.69 -6.83
CA GLU A 128 14.17 -5.94 -6.59
C GLU A 128 14.80 -4.59 -6.24
N GLY A 129 15.38 -4.48 -5.05
CA GLY A 129 16.11 -3.28 -4.64
C GLY A 129 17.36 -3.04 -5.49
N GLU A 130 17.79 -1.78 -5.57
CA GLU A 130 19.07 -1.39 -6.16
C GLU A 130 20.27 -1.69 -5.24
#